data_AF-A0A1M3BVM0-F1
#
_entry.id   AF-A0A1M3BVM0-F1
#
_cell.length_a   1.000
_cell.length_b   1.000
_cell.length_c   1.000
_cell.angle_alpha   90.00
_cell.angle_beta   90.00
_cell.angle_gamma   90.00
#
_symmetry.space_group_name_H-M   'P 1'
#
loop_
_entity.id
_entity.type
_entity.pdbx_description
1 polymer ?
#
loop_
_entity_poly.entity_id
_entity_poly.type
_entity_poly.pdbx_seq_one_letter_code
_entity_poly.pdbx_strand_id
1 'polypeptide(L)'
;MNVQQANAAGQTVDDDLSTARRRRRNRIRYDAIQFAVVGAAIVLVVLFAFAVKEGLARHGIRFSFSFLREAAGFDISEGKTLVLDGFWPGLTEFTSDRLIVQAFLAGIFNTIKVAVLAIVLSTVLGTMLGVGRLSTNWVVRNLSFWCVEFVRNTPLLIQLVFWYFAVVLHFPPIAAAAKFYGVVISQQGLYFPATVWQGGASPLAVGAAVLFWVAVIGLILGRKKQVRWMCAGAAVVLAGAMFATGILGLDVPVASKFKASGGTGMSPEMAALLLAIVVNSASYIAEIVRGAIDSLPKGQWEAAASLSLNRRDTVHDIILPQVFRVVLPSFGNQYISLTKNTALGIAIGYPELFNIYGTIANQTGHSLEGIVIVMVSYLILSWAISAAVGWADRRMRQRGAAR
;
A
#
# COMPACT_ATOMS: atom_id res chain seq x y z
N MET A 1 13.31 46.58 50.35
CA MET A 1 13.15 46.27 48.91
C MET A 1 13.19 47.59 48.17
N ASN A 2 14.28 47.86 47.43
CA ASN A 2 14.56 49.19 46.87
C ASN A 2 13.60 49.55 45.74
N VAL A 3 13.17 50.82 45.67
CA VAL A 3 12.27 51.37 44.64
C VAL A 3 12.76 51.08 43.20
N GLN A 4 14.07 50.96 42.99
CA GLN A 4 14.66 50.54 41.71
C GLN A 4 14.37 49.08 41.33
N GLN A 5 14.28 48.15 42.29
CA GLN A 5 13.92 46.74 42.01
C GLN A 5 12.43 46.57 41.72
N ALA A 6 11.57 47.40 42.33
CA ALA A 6 10.13 47.41 42.03
C ALA A 6 9.83 47.99 40.63
N ASN A 7 10.54 49.05 40.22
CA ASN A 7 10.42 49.61 38.86
C ASN A 7 10.99 48.68 37.78
N ALA A 8 12.10 47.98 38.04
CA ALA A 8 12.64 46.99 37.11
C ALA A 8 11.70 45.80 36.94
N ALA A 9 11.08 45.30 38.03
CA ALA A 9 10.09 44.23 37.97
C ALA A 9 8.80 44.65 37.23
N GLY A 10 8.34 45.89 37.42
CA GLY A 10 7.20 46.45 36.70
C GLY A 10 7.44 46.58 35.20
N GLN A 11 8.63 47.03 34.79
CA GLN A 11 9.02 47.12 33.37
C GLN A 11 9.12 45.75 32.70
N THR A 12 9.64 44.73 33.39
CA THR A 12 9.72 43.36 32.84
C THR A 12 8.34 42.73 32.63
N VAL A 13 7.37 43.01 33.52
CA VAL A 13 6.00 42.49 33.41
C VAL A 13 5.24 43.18 32.26
N ASP A 14 5.43 44.48 32.06
CA ASP A 14 4.77 45.23 30.99
C ASP A 14 5.32 44.86 29.59
N ASP A 15 6.63 44.59 29.50
CA ASP A 15 7.26 44.06 28.27
C ASP A 15 6.81 42.62 27.96
N ASP A 16 6.63 41.77 28.96
CA ASP A 16 6.08 40.42 28.76
C ASP A 16 4.60 40.45 28.32
N LEU A 17 3.80 41.38 28.85
CA LEU A 17 2.41 41.57 28.43
C LEU A 17 2.31 42.15 27.00
N SER A 18 3.20 43.07 26.63
CA SER A 18 3.23 43.68 25.29
C SER A 18 3.66 42.66 24.22
N THR A 19 4.65 41.81 24.52
CA THR A 19 5.13 40.74 23.64
C THR A 19 4.11 39.62 23.51
N ALA A 20 3.41 39.24 24.59
CA ALA A 20 2.32 38.26 24.56
C ALA A 20 1.12 38.74 23.70
N ARG A 21 0.73 40.01 23.82
CA ARG A 21 -0.30 40.63 22.97
C ARG A 21 0.12 40.66 21.49
N ARG A 22 1.39 40.96 21.20
CA ARG A 22 1.95 40.98 19.84
C ARG A 22 1.98 39.57 19.21
N ARG A 23 2.34 38.54 19.98
CA ARG A 23 2.29 37.13 19.57
C ARG A 23 0.86 36.65 19.29
N ARG A 24 -0.09 36.99 20.16
CA ARG A 24 -1.52 36.65 19.96
C ARG A 24 -2.09 37.33 18.70
N ARG A 25 -1.78 38.61 18.48
CA ARG A 25 -2.20 39.34 17.27
C ARG A 25 -1.60 38.75 16.00
N ASN A 26 -0.32 38.38 16.02
CA ASN A 26 0.32 37.75 14.87
C ASN A 26 -0.30 36.38 14.57
N ARG A 27 -0.56 35.55 15.60
CA ARG A 27 -1.23 34.25 15.43
C ARG A 27 -2.62 34.40 14.81
N ILE A 28 -3.43 35.33 15.32
CA ILE A 28 -4.77 35.62 14.76
C ILE A 28 -4.67 36.08 13.30
N ARG A 29 -3.68 36.91 12.94
CA ARG A 29 -3.47 37.32 11.54
C ARG A 29 -3.06 36.16 10.64
N TYR A 30 -2.18 35.28 11.11
CA TYR A 30 -1.78 34.08 10.35
C TYR A 30 -2.96 33.13 10.15
N ASP A 31 -3.70 32.82 11.21
CA ASP A 31 -4.89 31.96 11.13
C ASP A 31 -5.94 32.59 10.19
N ALA A 32 -6.18 33.90 10.28
CA ALA A 32 -7.10 34.62 9.40
C ALA A 32 -6.68 34.60 7.92
N ILE A 33 -5.38 34.81 7.63
CA ILE A 33 -4.85 34.69 6.25
C ILE A 33 -4.99 33.26 5.75
N GLN A 34 -4.68 32.26 6.58
CA GLN A 34 -4.82 30.85 6.21
C GLN A 34 -6.27 30.50 5.90
N PHE A 35 -7.22 30.91 6.75
CA PHE A 35 -8.66 30.72 6.49
C PHE A 35 -9.12 31.47 5.25
N ALA A 36 -8.63 32.69 5.00
CA ALA A 36 -8.96 33.44 3.80
C ALA A 36 -8.46 32.75 2.53
N VAL A 37 -7.23 32.23 2.54
CA VAL A 37 -6.65 31.48 1.41
C VAL A 37 -7.42 30.18 1.17
N VAL A 38 -7.73 29.42 2.22
CA VAL A 38 -8.53 28.20 2.11
C VAL A 38 -9.95 28.50 1.61
N GLY A 39 -10.58 29.55 2.14
CA GLY A 39 -11.90 30.00 1.69
C GLY A 39 -11.89 30.42 0.22
N ALA A 40 -10.90 31.21 -0.21
CA ALA A 40 -10.73 31.61 -1.60
C ALA A 40 -10.51 30.40 -2.53
N ALA A 41 -9.73 29.41 -2.09
CA ALA A 41 -9.54 28.17 -2.84
C ALA A 41 -10.84 27.37 -2.97
N ILE A 42 -11.63 27.26 -1.90
CA ILE A 42 -12.94 26.59 -1.94
C ILE A 42 -13.88 27.32 -2.91
N VAL A 43 -13.96 28.66 -2.83
CA VAL A 43 -14.77 29.46 -3.75
C VAL A 43 -14.33 29.25 -5.19
N LEU A 44 -13.02 29.27 -5.47
CA LEU A 44 -12.48 29.02 -6.80
C LEU A 44 -12.85 27.63 -7.33
N VAL A 45 -12.76 26.59 -6.50
CA VAL A 45 -13.17 25.22 -6.85
C VAL A 45 -14.67 25.15 -7.14
N VAL A 46 -15.50 25.80 -6.33
CA VAL A 46 -16.95 25.85 -6.52
C VAL A 46 -17.30 26.59 -7.81
N LEU A 47 -16.70 27.76 -8.06
CA LEU A 47 -16.90 28.52 -9.29
C LEU A 47 -16.47 27.72 -10.52
N PHE A 48 -15.33 27.02 -10.45
CA PHE A 48 -14.87 26.13 -11.49
C PHE A 48 -15.86 24.99 -11.75
N ALA A 49 -16.37 24.35 -10.69
CA ALA A 49 -17.37 23.28 -10.81
C ALA A 49 -18.67 23.78 -11.46
N PHE A 50 -19.13 24.98 -11.13
CA PHE A 50 -20.28 25.60 -11.79
C PHE A 50 -19.99 25.91 -13.26
N ALA A 51 -18.83 26.50 -13.57
CA ALA A 51 -18.43 26.79 -14.94
C ALA A 51 -18.34 25.53 -15.81
N VAL A 52 -17.79 24.43 -15.26
CA VAL A 52 -17.75 23.12 -15.91
C VAL A 52 -19.15 22.58 -16.12
N LYS A 53 -19.99 22.53 -15.07
CA LYS A 53 -21.37 22.04 -15.17
C LYS A 53 -22.16 22.78 -16.25
N GLU A 54 -22.05 24.10 -16.29
CA GLU A 54 -22.80 24.92 -17.24
C GLU A 54 -22.23 24.82 -18.66
N GLY A 55 -20.90 24.76 -18.81
CA GLY A 55 -20.24 24.50 -20.08
C GLY A 55 -20.65 23.15 -20.67
N LEU A 56 -20.72 22.11 -19.84
CA LEU A 56 -21.15 20.77 -20.25
C LEU A 56 -22.62 20.73 -20.65
N ALA A 57 -23.49 21.43 -19.90
CA ALA A 57 -24.91 21.53 -20.22
C ALA A 57 -25.13 22.17 -21.60
N ARG A 58 -24.32 23.18 -21.97
CA ARG A 58 -24.36 23.80 -23.31
C ARG A 58 -23.93 22.84 -24.43
N HIS A 59 -23.10 21.86 -24.13
CA HIS A 59 -22.68 20.80 -25.06
C HIS A 59 -23.55 19.53 -24.96
N GLY A 60 -24.67 19.56 -24.23
CA GLY A 60 -25.59 18.43 -24.08
C GLY A 60 -25.08 17.30 -23.17
N ILE A 61 -23.95 17.50 -22.47
CA ILE A 61 -23.38 16.51 -21.55
C ILE A 61 -24.00 16.71 -20.17
N ARG A 62 -24.76 15.72 -19.69
CA ARG A 62 -25.42 15.74 -18.38
C ARG A 62 -24.48 15.21 -17.30
N PHE A 63 -23.90 16.11 -16.51
CA PHE A 63 -23.10 15.73 -15.34
C PHE A 63 -24.00 15.12 -14.25
N SER A 64 -23.95 13.79 -14.07
CA SER A 64 -24.79 13.07 -13.11
C SER A 64 -24.17 11.75 -12.64
N PHE A 65 -24.45 11.37 -11.39
CA PHE A 65 -24.01 10.10 -10.80
C PHE A 65 -25.12 9.01 -10.82
N SER A 66 -26.17 9.19 -11.64
CA SER A 66 -27.27 8.21 -11.72
C SER A 66 -26.81 6.87 -12.29
N PHE A 67 -25.87 6.89 -13.23
CA PHE A 67 -25.31 5.70 -13.87
C PHE A 67 -24.70 4.71 -12.87
N LEU A 68 -24.26 5.16 -11.69
CA LEU A 68 -23.72 4.27 -10.65
C LEU A 68 -24.71 3.21 -10.16
N ARG A 69 -26.02 3.45 -10.34
CA ARG A 69 -27.11 2.54 -9.97
C ARG A 69 -27.62 1.71 -11.14
N GLU A 70 -27.01 1.82 -12.31
CA GLU A 70 -27.34 1.01 -13.47
C GLU A 70 -26.58 -0.33 -13.40
N ALA A 71 -27.12 -1.33 -14.09
CA ALA A 71 -26.45 -2.62 -14.25
C ALA A 71 -25.16 -2.42 -15.07
N ALA A 72 -24.07 -3.06 -14.66
CA ALA A 72 -22.77 -2.91 -15.29
C ALA A 72 -22.79 -3.46 -16.72
N GLY A 73 -23.39 -4.63 -16.95
CA GLY A 73 -23.51 -5.21 -18.30
C GLY A 73 -22.19 -5.72 -18.90
N PHE A 74 -21.14 -5.86 -18.08
CA PHE A 74 -19.87 -6.50 -18.44
C PHE A 74 -19.34 -7.32 -17.27
N ASP A 75 -18.58 -8.37 -17.57
CA ASP A 75 -17.90 -9.17 -16.55
C ASP A 75 -16.49 -8.65 -16.28
N ILE A 76 -16.01 -8.88 -15.07
CA ILE A 76 -14.64 -8.56 -14.65
C ILE A 76 -13.90 -9.86 -14.43
N SER A 77 -12.72 -10.02 -15.04
CA SER A 77 -11.96 -11.28 -15.03
C SER A 77 -11.47 -11.71 -13.63
N GLU A 78 -11.32 -10.77 -12.71
CA GLU A 78 -11.06 -11.06 -11.30
C GLU A 78 -11.51 -9.91 -10.39
N GLY A 79 -11.76 -10.21 -9.12
CA GLY A 79 -12.05 -9.21 -8.10
C GLY A 79 -13.28 -9.56 -7.30
N LYS A 80 -13.32 -9.03 -6.07
CA LYS A 80 -14.46 -9.20 -5.18
C LYS A 80 -15.16 -7.86 -5.02
N THR A 81 -16.47 -7.90 -4.99
CA THR A 81 -17.29 -6.74 -4.68
C THR A 81 -18.05 -6.92 -3.37
N LEU A 82 -18.49 -5.81 -2.81
CA LEU A 82 -19.26 -5.79 -1.57
C LEU A 82 -20.75 -5.90 -1.88
N VAL A 83 -21.38 -6.86 -1.24
CA VAL A 83 -22.81 -7.13 -1.35
C VAL A 83 -23.46 -6.96 0.02
N LEU A 84 -24.56 -6.20 0.05
CA LEU A 84 -25.30 -5.83 1.27
C LEU A 84 -26.63 -6.58 1.39
N ASP A 85 -26.68 -7.80 0.84
CA ASP A 85 -27.92 -8.59 0.74
C ASP A 85 -28.27 -9.32 2.06
N GLY A 86 -27.47 -9.16 3.12
CA GLY A 86 -27.66 -9.80 4.43
C GLY A 86 -27.29 -8.93 5.62
N PHE A 87 -27.45 -9.47 6.84
CA PHE A 87 -27.14 -8.75 8.09
C PHE A 87 -25.65 -8.34 8.21
N TRP A 88 -24.76 -9.08 7.55
CA TRP A 88 -23.35 -8.74 7.42
C TRP A 88 -22.97 -8.49 5.95
N PRO A 89 -22.13 -7.49 5.66
CA PRO A 89 -21.61 -7.27 4.31
C PRO A 89 -20.79 -8.50 3.86
N GLY A 90 -21.16 -9.04 2.70
CA GLY A 90 -20.50 -10.17 2.06
C GLY A 90 -19.51 -9.70 0.99
N LEU A 91 -18.44 -10.47 0.78
CA LEU A 91 -17.55 -10.31 -0.38
C LEU A 91 -17.84 -11.44 -1.37
N THR A 92 -18.41 -11.10 -2.53
CA THR A 92 -18.69 -12.06 -3.61
C THR A 92 -17.87 -11.73 -4.85
N GLU A 93 -17.76 -12.69 -5.76
CA GLU A 93 -17.22 -12.42 -7.10
C GLU A 93 -18.13 -11.44 -7.83
N PHE A 94 -17.52 -10.60 -8.67
CA PHE A 94 -18.25 -9.65 -9.49
C PHE A 94 -18.82 -10.35 -10.73
N THR A 95 -20.07 -10.03 -11.07
CA THR A 95 -20.81 -10.57 -12.21
C THR A 95 -21.50 -9.42 -12.98
N SER A 96 -21.80 -9.63 -14.26
CA SER A 96 -22.35 -8.60 -15.15
C SER A 96 -23.73 -8.03 -14.77
N ASP A 97 -24.50 -8.73 -13.93
CA ASP A 97 -25.77 -8.28 -13.36
C ASP A 97 -25.61 -7.26 -12.21
N ARG A 98 -24.38 -7.09 -11.69
CA ARG A 98 -24.08 -6.17 -10.59
C ARG A 98 -24.10 -4.71 -11.03
N LEU A 99 -24.22 -3.82 -10.04
CA LEU A 99 -24.27 -2.38 -10.28
C LEU A 99 -22.91 -1.80 -10.68
N ILE A 100 -22.90 -0.67 -11.40
CA ILE A 100 -21.67 0.05 -11.75
C ILE A 100 -20.88 0.49 -10.50
N VAL A 101 -21.55 0.90 -9.42
CA VAL A 101 -20.86 1.20 -8.15
C VAL A 101 -20.09 -0.02 -7.62
N GLN A 102 -20.64 -1.22 -7.78
CA GLN A 102 -19.99 -2.46 -7.38
C GLN A 102 -18.82 -2.82 -8.29
N ALA A 103 -18.85 -2.42 -9.57
CA ALA A 103 -17.73 -2.54 -10.49
C ALA A 103 -16.56 -1.65 -10.05
N PHE A 104 -16.82 -0.39 -9.70
CA PHE A 104 -15.79 0.49 -9.13
C PHE A 104 -15.19 -0.07 -7.84
N LEU A 105 -16.02 -0.63 -6.95
CA LEU A 105 -15.53 -1.28 -5.72
C LEU A 105 -14.64 -2.50 -6.01
N ALA A 106 -14.99 -3.32 -7.01
CA ALA A 106 -14.15 -4.43 -7.46
C ALA A 106 -12.79 -3.93 -7.99
N GLY A 107 -12.80 -2.83 -8.76
CA GLY A 107 -11.58 -2.19 -9.23
C GLY A 107 -10.70 -1.65 -8.11
N ILE A 108 -11.29 -0.97 -7.11
CA ILE A 108 -10.59 -0.52 -5.90
C ILE A 108 -9.97 -1.72 -5.17
N PHE A 109 -10.71 -2.82 -5.03
CA PHE A 109 -10.20 -4.03 -4.38
C PHE A 109 -8.98 -4.61 -5.11
N ASN A 110 -9.02 -4.69 -6.44
CA ASN A 110 -7.90 -5.17 -7.26
C ASN A 110 -6.69 -4.23 -7.18
N THR A 111 -6.91 -2.91 -7.25
CA THR A 111 -5.85 -1.91 -7.05
C THR A 111 -5.17 -2.07 -5.68
N ILE A 112 -5.95 -2.22 -4.60
CA ILE A 112 -5.43 -2.43 -3.24
C ILE A 112 -4.68 -3.76 -3.15
N LYS A 113 -5.23 -4.85 -3.70
CA LYS A 113 -4.62 -6.19 -3.69
C LYS A 113 -3.23 -6.14 -4.32
N VAL A 114 -3.09 -5.54 -5.50
CA VAL A 114 -1.78 -5.39 -6.18
C VAL A 114 -0.87 -4.46 -5.38
N ALA A 115 -1.35 -3.30 -4.95
CA ALA A 115 -0.53 -2.32 -4.23
C ALA A 115 0.06 -2.91 -2.93
N VAL A 116 -0.76 -3.60 -2.12
CA VAL A 116 -0.30 -4.20 -0.85
C VAL A 116 0.75 -5.28 -1.11
N LEU A 117 0.50 -6.20 -2.03
CA LEU A 117 1.47 -7.26 -2.38
C LEU A 117 2.77 -6.66 -2.93
N ALA A 118 2.65 -5.68 -3.83
CA ALA A 118 3.80 -5.01 -4.42
C ALA A 118 4.62 -4.23 -3.40
N ILE A 119 3.99 -3.52 -2.45
CA ILE A 119 4.67 -2.83 -1.34
C ILE A 119 5.48 -3.83 -0.52
N VAL A 120 4.87 -4.95 -0.10
CA VAL A 120 5.56 -5.95 0.72
C VAL A 120 6.74 -6.56 -0.03
N LEU A 121 6.51 -7.05 -1.25
CA LEU A 121 7.54 -7.75 -2.03
C LEU A 121 8.67 -6.81 -2.48
N SER A 122 8.34 -5.60 -2.94
CA SER A 122 9.36 -4.62 -3.35
C SER A 122 10.19 -4.10 -2.18
N THR A 123 9.60 -3.98 -0.99
CA THR A 123 10.36 -3.59 0.21
C THR A 123 11.36 -4.66 0.59
N VAL A 124 10.97 -5.94 0.57
CA VAL A 124 11.88 -7.05 0.85
C VAL A 124 12.99 -7.11 -0.20
N LEU A 125 12.63 -7.17 -1.49
CA LEU A 125 13.60 -7.29 -2.58
C LEU A 125 14.51 -6.05 -2.65
N GLY A 126 13.94 -4.85 -2.54
CA GLY A 126 14.69 -3.59 -2.62
C GLY A 126 15.63 -3.37 -1.45
N THR A 127 15.22 -3.72 -0.22
CA THR A 127 16.15 -3.66 0.93
C THR A 127 17.28 -4.68 0.80
N MET A 128 17.00 -5.89 0.31
CA MET A 128 18.03 -6.90 0.02
C MET A 128 19.02 -6.41 -1.04
N LEU A 129 18.55 -5.83 -2.15
CA LEU A 129 19.42 -5.28 -3.20
C LEU A 129 20.23 -4.06 -2.70
N GLY A 130 19.60 -3.17 -1.93
CA GLY A 130 20.24 -1.99 -1.36
C GLY A 130 21.37 -2.34 -0.39
N VAL A 131 21.13 -3.28 0.52
CA VAL A 131 22.16 -3.81 1.44
C VAL A 131 23.18 -4.66 0.68
N GLY A 132 22.75 -5.43 -0.32
CA GLY A 132 23.62 -6.27 -1.18
C GLY A 132 24.71 -5.47 -1.88
N ARG A 133 24.43 -4.22 -2.28
CA ARG A 133 25.44 -3.30 -2.84
C ARG A 133 26.55 -2.91 -1.87
N LEU A 134 26.34 -3.08 -0.57
CA LEU A 134 27.38 -2.88 0.44
C LEU A 134 28.15 -4.16 0.72
N SER A 135 27.78 -5.31 0.18
CA SER A 135 28.46 -6.58 0.43
C SER A 135 29.95 -6.48 0.11
N THR A 136 30.81 -7.11 0.92
CA THR A 136 32.25 -7.27 0.60
C THR A 136 32.45 -8.19 -0.61
N ASN A 137 31.50 -9.09 -0.86
CA ASN A 137 31.55 -9.98 -2.00
C ASN A 137 31.30 -9.19 -3.30
N TRP A 138 32.30 -9.18 -4.17
CA TRP A 138 32.29 -8.50 -5.47
C TRP A 138 31.11 -8.90 -6.35
N VAL A 139 30.76 -10.20 -6.37
CA VAL A 139 29.66 -10.72 -7.20
C VAL A 139 28.32 -10.16 -6.72
N VAL A 140 28.04 -10.27 -5.42
CA VAL A 140 26.77 -9.78 -4.83
C VAL A 140 26.63 -8.28 -5.04
N ARG A 141 27.72 -7.53 -4.81
CA ARG A 141 27.76 -6.08 -5.00
C ARG A 141 27.46 -5.69 -6.44
N ASN A 142 28.14 -6.29 -7.41
CA ASN A 142 28.01 -5.92 -8.81
C ASN A 142 26.69 -6.40 -9.42
N LEU A 143 26.21 -7.60 -9.06
CA LEU A 143 24.91 -8.07 -9.50
C LEU A 143 23.81 -7.13 -8.98
N SER A 144 23.87 -6.75 -7.70
CA SER A 144 22.92 -5.80 -7.13
C SER A 144 23.01 -4.42 -7.79
N PHE A 145 24.22 -3.96 -8.15
CA PHE A 145 24.43 -2.71 -8.88
C PHE A 145 23.76 -2.76 -10.26
N TRP A 146 24.10 -3.75 -11.10
CA TRP A 146 23.59 -3.85 -12.46
C TRP A 146 22.09 -4.09 -12.52
N CYS A 147 21.55 -4.95 -11.65
CA CYS A 147 20.10 -5.17 -11.58
C CYS A 147 19.34 -3.87 -11.25
N VAL A 148 19.83 -3.10 -10.27
CA VAL A 148 19.19 -1.82 -9.89
C VAL A 148 19.33 -0.79 -11.02
N GLU A 149 20.52 -0.64 -11.58
CA GLU A 149 20.80 0.38 -12.60
C GLU A 149 20.00 0.12 -13.88
N PHE A 150 19.98 -1.13 -14.35
CA PHE A 150 19.21 -1.51 -15.55
C PHE A 150 17.71 -1.25 -15.37
N VAL A 151 17.15 -1.66 -14.23
CA VAL A 151 15.71 -1.52 -13.97
C VAL A 151 15.30 -0.06 -13.82
N ARG A 152 16.13 0.80 -13.21
CA ARG A 152 15.81 2.22 -13.06
C ARG A 152 15.88 3.00 -14.38
N ASN A 153 16.71 2.53 -15.32
CA ASN A 153 16.89 3.16 -16.63
C ASN A 153 15.90 2.62 -17.69
N THR A 154 14.94 1.77 -17.31
CA THR A 154 13.91 1.24 -18.22
C THR A 154 12.52 1.73 -17.82
N PRO A 155 11.72 2.29 -18.75
CA PRO A 155 10.35 2.73 -18.46
C PRO A 155 9.48 1.59 -17.92
N LEU A 156 8.71 1.86 -16.85
CA LEU A 156 7.86 0.86 -16.20
C LEU A 156 6.84 0.24 -17.18
N LEU A 157 6.29 1.02 -18.12
CA LEU A 157 5.38 0.49 -19.13
C LEU A 157 6.05 -0.56 -20.03
N ILE A 158 7.31 -0.33 -20.42
CA ILE A 158 8.08 -1.30 -21.22
C ILE A 158 8.34 -2.56 -20.38
N GLN A 159 8.69 -2.40 -19.10
CA GLN A 159 8.85 -3.54 -18.19
C GLN A 159 7.55 -4.34 -18.09
N LEU A 160 6.40 -3.67 -17.94
CA LEU A 160 5.09 -4.31 -17.86
C LEU A 160 4.78 -5.15 -19.10
N VAL A 161 4.96 -4.55 -20.28
CA VAL A 161 4.78 -5.24 -21.58
C VAL A 161 5.74 -6.42 -21.69
N PHE A 162 7.01 -6.26 -21.31
CA PHE A 162 7.99 -7.35 -21.30
C PHE A 162 7.57 -8.50 -20.37
N TRP A 163 7.24 -8.23 -19.12
CA TRP A 163 6.84 -9.26 -18.16
C TRP A 163 5.58 -9.99 -18.61
N TYR A 164 4.63 -9.30 -19.23
CA TYR A 164 3.42 -9.92 -19.74
C TYR A 164 3.71 -10.78 -20.98
N PHE A 165 4.17 -10.16 -22.07
CA PHE A 165 4.29 -10.85 -23.35
C PHE A 165 5.49 -11.80 -23.42
N ALA A 166 6.65 -11.41 -22.88
CA ALA A 166 7.88 -12.20 -23.01
C ALA A 166 8.08 -13.23 -21.89
N VAL A 167 7.41 -13.07 -20.74
CA VAL A 167 7.59 -13.98 -19.59
C VAL A 167 6.32 -14.75 -19.26
N VAL A 168 5.26 -14.07 -18.83
CA VAL A 168 4.06 -14.74 -18.30
C VAL A 168 3.31 -15.53 -19.38
N LEU A 169 3.14 -14.97 -20.58
CA LEU A 169 2.51 -15.70 -21.68
C LEU A 169 3.36 -16.86 -22.23
N HIS A 170 4.66 -16.90 -21.90
CA HIS A 170 5.56 -18.00 -22.25
C HIS A 170 5.62 -19.11 -21.20
N PHE A 171 4.83 -19.01 -20.12
CA PHE A 171 4.66 -20.13 -19.19
C PHE A 171 4.10 -21.38 -19.91
N PRO A 172 4.21 -22.58 -19.30
CA PRO A 172 3.67 -23.78 -19.92
C PRO A 172 2.13 -23.70 -20.08
N PRO A 173 1.56 -24.31 -21.14
CA PRO A 173 0.12 -24.46 -21.26
C PRO A 173 -0.42 -25.31 -20.09
N ILE A 174 -1.69 -25.12 -19.71
CA ILE A 174 -2.27 -25.74 -18.51
C ILE A 174 -2.12 -27.26 -18.45
N ALA A 175 -2.18 -27.94 -19.61
CA ALA A 175 -2.00 -29.39 -19.71
C ALA A 175 -0.60 -29.87 -19.28
N ALA A 176 0.41 -29.00 -19.38
CA ALA A 176 1.79 -29.24 -18.97
C ALA A 176 2.24 -28.26 -17.88
N ALA A 177 1.28 -27.76 -17.08
CA ALA A 177 1.56 -26.74 -16.06
C ALA A 177 2.67 -27.18 -15.11
N ALA A 178 3.60 -26.27 -14.83
CA ALA A 178 4.67 -26.54 -13.88
C ALA A 178 4.08 -26.57 -12.46
N LYS A 179 4.41 -27.63 -11.71
CA LYS A 179 3.96 -27.85 -10.33
C LYS A 179 5.15 -27.69 -9.40
N PHE A 180 5.12 -26.69 -8.53
CA PHE A 180 6.20 -26.40 -7.59
C PHE A 180 5.65 -26.26 -6.17
N TYR A 181 5.91 -27.25 -5.31
CA TYR A 181 5.46 -27.26 -3.90
C TYR A 181 3.98 -26.87 -3.69
N GLY A 182 3.08 -27.42 -4.52
CA GLY A 182 1.63 -27.12 -4.46
C GLY A 182 1.21 -25.85 -5.19
N VAL A 183 2.13 -25.12 -5.82
CA VAL A 183 1.84 -24.00 -6.73
C VAL A 183 1.76 -24.52 -8.16
N VAL A 184 0.73 -24.10 -8.89
CA VAL A 184 0.57 -24.39 -10.32
C VAL A 184 0.88 -23.13 -11.12
N ILE A 185 1.80 -23.24 -12.08
CA ILE A 185 2.23 -22.17 -12.97
C ILE A 185 1.80 -22.52 -14.39
N SER A 186 1.00 -21.65 -15.00
CA SER A 186 0.49 -21.84 -16.36
C SER A 186 0.29 -20.51 -17.09
N GLN A 187 0.07 -20.58 -18.40
CA GLN A 187 -0.36 -19.42 -19.20
C GLN A 187 -1.69 -18.82 -18.74
N GLN A 188 -2.52 -19.58 -18.01
CA GLN A 188 -3.78 -19.11 -17.43
C GLN A 188 -3.60 -18.43 -16.06
N GLY A 189 -2.36 -18.32 -15.57
CA GLY A 189 -2.03 -17.65 -14.33
C GLY A 189 -1.29 -18.53 -13.33
N LEU A 190 -1.14 -17.99 -12.12
CA LEU A 190 -0.46 -18.61 -10.98
C LEU A 190 -1.51 -19.02 -9.94
N TYR A 191 -1.50 -20.28 -9.52
CA TYR A 191 -2.43 -20.79 -8.53
C TYR A 191 -1.67 -21.26 -7.29
N PHE A 192 -2.11 -20.80 -6.12
CA PHE A 192 -1.49 -21.04 -4.83
C PHE A 192 -2.42 -21.83 -3.91
N PRO A 193 -1.89 -22.67 -3.01
CA PRO A 193 -2.69 -23.27 -1.95
C PRO A 193 -3.36 -22.19 -1.10
N ALA A 194 -4.66 -22.31 -0.90
CA ALA A 194 -5.45 -21.37 -0.10
C ALA A 194 -6.07 -22.06 1.10
N THR A 195 -6.23 -21.31 2.18
CA THR A 195 -7.02 -21.79 3.32
C THR A 195 -8.49 -21.57 3.03
N VAL A 196 -9.29 -22.62 3.20
CA VAL A 196 -10.73 -22.59 2.98
C VAL A 196 -11.43 -22.80 4.31
N TRP A 197 -12.42 -21.93 4.57
CA TRP A 197 -13.29 -22.06 5.73
C TRP A 197 -14.27 -23.21 5.52
N GLN A 198 -14.10 -24.29 6.29
CA GLN A 198 -14.99 -25.46 6.25
C GLN A 198 -15.87 -25.56 7.51
N GLY A 199 -15.59 -24.77 8.55
CA GLY A 199 -16.31 -24.80 9.83
C GLY A 199 -17.77 -24.31 9.80
N GLY A 200 -18.28 -23.85 8.64
CA GLY A 200 -19.65 -23.35 8.49
C GLY A 200 -20.00 -22.23 9.48
N ALA A 201 -21.27 -22.15 9.87
CA ALA A 201 -21.75 -21.23 10.91
C ALA A 201 -21.76 -21.87 12.31
N SER A 202 -20.99 -22.95 12.53
CA SER A 202 -21.00 -23.64 13.82
C SER A 202 -20.48 -22.73 14.94
N PRO A 203 -21.11 -22.71 16.13
CA PRO A 203 -20.69 -21.83 17.23
C PRO A 203 -19.23 -22.03 17.64
N LEU A 204 -18.72 -23.26 17.54
CA LEU A 204 -17.33 -23.60 17.81
C LEU A 204 -16.37 -22.98 16.78
N ALA A 205 -16.69 -23.06 15.49
CA ALA A 205 -15.87 -22.47 14.46
C ALA A 205 -15.87 -20.95 14.57
N VAL A 206 -17.05 -20.33 14.70
CA VAL A 206 -17.17 -18.88 14.88
C VAL A 206 -16.44 -18.42 16.15
N GLY A 207 -16.59 -19.12 17.27
CA GLY A 207 -15.87 -18.84 18.51
C GLY A 207 -14.34 -18.92 18.35
N ALA A 208 -13.84 -19.97 17.68
CA ALA A 208 -12.41 -20.13 17.40
C ALA A 208 -11.87 -19.00 16.52
N ALA A 209 -12.61 -18.60 15.47
CA ALA A 209 -12.23 -17.49 14.61
C ALA A 209 -12.22 -16.15 15.36
N VAL A 210 -13.22 -15.89 16.22
CA VAL A 210 -13.26 -14.67 17.04
C VAL A 210 -12.07 -14.62 18.00
N LEU A 211 -11.78 -15.71 18.72
CA LEU A 211 -10.63 -15.79 19.61
C LEU A 211 -9.30 -15.62 18.87
N PHE A 212 -9.19 -16.19 17.66
CA PHE A 212 -8.02 -16.02 16.80
C PHE A 212 -7.84 -14.54 16.44
N TRP A 213 -8.89 -13.85 16.00
CA TRP A 213 -8.82 -12.42 15.69
C TRP A 213 -8.55 -11.55 16.91
N VAL A 214 -9.12 -11.87 18.08
CA VAL A 214 -8.80 -11.18 19.34
C VAL A 214 -7.31 -11.34 19.68
N ALA A 215 -6.74 -12.54 19.49
CA ALA A 215 -5.32 -12.78 19.68
C ALA A 215 -4.47 -11.98 18.68
N VAL A 216 -4.86 -11.93 17.39
CA VAL A 216 -4.18 -11.12 16.36
C VAL A 216 -4.23 -9.62 16.69
N ILE A 217 -5.40 -9.11 17.10
CA ILE A 217 -5.57 -7.72 17.54
C ILE A 217 -4.67 -7.43 18.75
N GLY A 218 -4.62 -8.33 19.73
CA GLY A 218 -3.75 -8.25 20.89
C GLY A 218 -2.25 -8.23 20.53
N LEU A 219 -1.83 -8.97 19.50
CA LEU A 219 -0.45 -8.97 18.98
C LEU A 219 -0.05 -7.62 18.39
N ILE A 220 -0.97 -6.95 17.70
CA ILE A 220 -0.74 -5.67 16.99
C ILE A 220 -0.81 -4.48 17.97
N LEU A 221 -1.86 -4.44 18.79
CA LEU A 221 -2.15 -3.33 19.71
C LEU A 221 -1.46 -3.47 21.07
N GLY A 222 -0.99 -4.67 21.42
CA GLY A 222 -0.35 -4.96 22.70
C GLY A 222 0.84 -4.04 22.99
N ARG A 223 0.79 -3.35 24.13
CA ARG A 223 1.85 -2.41 24.56
C ARG A 223 3.05 -3.13 25.16
N LYS A 224 2.84 -4.22 25.92
CA LYS A 224 3.89 -4.99 26.59
C LYS A 224 4.38 -6.14 25.71
N LYS A 225 5.71 -6.39 25.70
CA LYS A 225 6.35 -7.47 24.93
C LYS A 225 5.78 -8.85 25.30
N GLN A 226 5.58 -9.11 26.59
CA GLN A 226 5.00 -10.37 27.09
C GLN A 226 3.60 -10.64 26.54
N VAL A 227 2.70 -9.65 26.58
CA VAL A 227 1.33 -9.76 26.05
C VAL A 227 1.35 -10.07 24.55
N ARG A 228 2.22 -9.42 23.78
CA ARG A 228 2.36 -9.69 22.34
C ARG A 228 2.79 -11.14 22.07
N TRP A 229 3.75 -11.68 22.84
CA TRP A 229 4.17 -13.08 22.68
C TRP A 229 3.10 -14.07 23.12
N MET A 230 2.35 -13.78 24.19
CA MET A 230 1.20 -14.61 24.60
C MET A 230 0.11 -14.62 23.51
N CYS A 231 -0.23 -13.45 22.96
CA CYS A 231 -1.17 -13.33 21.85
C CYS A 231 -0.66 -14.03 20.58
N ALA A 232 0.64 -13.96 20.27
CA ALA A 232 1.23 -14.71 19.17
C ALA A 232 1.10 -16.22 19.40
N GLY A 233 1.44 -16.71 20.59
CA GLY A 233 1.28 -18.12 20.96
C GLY A 233 -0.17 -18.58 20.86
N ALA A 234 -1.12 -17.80 21.40
CA ALA A 234 -2.55 -18.09 21.32
C ALA A 234 -3.04 -18.13 19.86
N ALA A 235 -2.63 -17.18 19.01
CA ALA A 235 -3.00 -17.20 17.59
C ALA A 235 -2.46 -18.43 16.86
N VAL A 236 -1.22 -18.86 17.15
CA VAL A 236 -0.63 -20.07 16.57
C VAL A 236 -1.36 -21.33 17.05
N VAL A 237 -1.64 -21.45 18.36
CA VAL A 237 -2.38 -22.59 18.92
C VAL A 237 -3.79 -22.66 18.35
N LEU A 238 -4.50 -21.53 18.26
CA LEU A 238 -5.85 -21.47 17.69
C LEU A 238 -5.85 -21.81 16.20
N ALA A 239 -4.89 -21.30 15.42
CA ALA A 239 -4.74 -21.69 14.02
C ALA A 239 -4.47 -23.19 13.88
N GLY A 240 -3.55 -23.73 14.68
CA GLY A 240 -3.24 -25.17 14.70
C GLY A 240 -4.45 -26.03 15.08
N ALA A 241 -5.21 -25.61 16.09
CA ALA A 241 -6.45 -26.28 16.49
C ALA A 241 -7.49 -26.25 15.37
N MET A 242 -7.69 -25.10 14.72
CA MET A 242 -8.63 -24.95 13.61
C MET A 242 -8.27 -25.84 12.41
N PHE A 243 -6.98 -26.02 12.12
CA PHE A 243 -6.51 -26.99 11.13
C PHE A 243 -6.74 -28.43 11.58
N ALA A 244 -6.39 -28.77 12.83
CA ALA A 244 -6.53 -30.12 13.36
C ALA A 244 -7.98 -30.60 13.44
N THR A 245 -8.93 -29.70 13.73
CA THR A 245 -10.36 -30.00 13.79
C THR A 245 -11.06 -29.91 12.43
N GLY A 246 -10.34 -29.60 11.35
CA GLY A 246 -10.93 -29.43 10.01
C GLY A 246 -11.83 -28.19 9.86
N ILE A 247 -11.77 -27.23 10.79
CA ILE A 247 -12.47 -25.93 10.65
C ILE A 247 -11.83 -25.13 9.51
N LEU A 248 -10.50 -25.20 9.41
CA LEU A 248 -9.71 -24.70 8.30
C LEU A 248 -9.18 -25.87 7.47
N GLY A 249 -9.56 -25.91 6.20
CA GLY A 249 -8.97 -26.82 5.22
C GLY A 249 -7.90 -26.12 4.39
N LEU A 250 -6.96 -26.91 3.85
CA LEU A 250 -6.03 -26.44 2.83
C LEU A 250 -6.51 -26.93 1.46
N ASP A 251 -6.90 -26.00 0.60
CA ASP A 251 -7.27 -26.29 -0.78
C ASP A 251 -6.05 -26.08 -1.67
N VAL A 252 -5.54 -27.18 -2.23
CA VAL A 252 -4.34 -27.21 -3.06
C VAL A 252 -4.76 -27.21 -4.53
N PRO A 253 -4.25 -26.29 -5.36
CA PRO A 253 -4.66 -26.21 -6.76
C PRO A 253 -4.21 -27.44 -7.54
N VAL A 254 -5.13 -27.97 -8.34
CA VAL A 254 -4.89 -29.10 -9.26
C VAL A 254 -5.06 -28.62 -10.69
N ALA A 255 -3.99 -28.76 -11.49
CA ALA A 255 -4.04 -28.50 -12.93
C ALA A 255 -4.77 -29.65 -13.64
N SER A 256 -5.94 -29.37 -14.23
CA SER A 256 -6.63 -30.26 -15.15
C SER A 256 -6.25 -29.95 -16.61
N LYS A 257 -6.74 -30.74 -17.57
CA LYS A 257 -6.42 -30.58 -19.00
C LYS A 257 -6.83 -29.22 -19.58
N PHE A 258 -7.88 -28.60 -19.02
CA PHE A 258 -8.47 -27.36 -19.56
C PHE A 258 -8.37 -26.15 -18.62
N LYS A 259 -8.37 -26.37 -17.30
CA LYS A 259 -8.34 -25.31 -16.28
C LYS A 259 -7.69 -25.81 -14.99
N ALA A 260 -7.08 -24.93 -14.22
CA ALA A 260 -6.75 -25.22 -12.82
C ALA A 260 -8.00 -25.09 -11.93
N SER A 261 -8.15 -26.00 -10.99
CA SER A 261 -9.23 -25.99 -9.98
C SER A 261 -8.66 -26.03 -8.57
N GLY A 262 -9.32 -25.36 -7.63
CA GLY A 262 -8.89 -25.27 -6.24
C GLY A 262 -7.83 -24.19 -5.99
N GLY A 263 -7.61 -23.90 -4.72
CA GLY A 263 -6.70 -22.87 -4.24
C GLY A 263 -7.17 -21.45 -4.57
N THR A 264 -6.22 -20.51 -4.55
CA THR A 264 -6.44 -19.13 -4.99
C THR A 264 -5.62 -18.85 -6.24
N GLY A 265 -6.24 -18.23 -7.23
CA GLY A 265 -5.60 -17.84 -8.48
C GLY A 265 -5.15 -16.38 -8.51
N MET A 266 -4.11 -16.14 -9.30
CA MET A 266 -3.66 -14.84 -9.77
C MET A 266 -3.67 -14.91 -11.30
N SER A 267 -4.38 -13.99 -11.95
CA SER A 267 -4.44 -13.94 -13.41
C SER A 267 -3.04 -13.69 -14.03
N PRO A 268 -2.85 -14.03 -15.31
CA PRO A 268 -1.63 -13.67 -16.04
C PRO A 268 -1.33 -12.17 -15.99
N GLU A 269 -2.37 -11.34 -16.12
CA GLU A 269 -2.27 -9.89 -16.13
C GLU A 269 -1.84 -9.38 -14.75
N MET A 270 -2.42 -9.92 -13.67
CA MET A 270 -2.03 -9.59 -12.30
C MET A 270 -0.58 -9.98 -12.02
N ALA A 271 -0.16 -11.18 -12.45
CA ALA A 271 1.19 -11.67 -12.23
C ALA A 271 2.22 -10.79 -12.93
N ALA A 272 1.97 -10.42 -14.19
CA ALA A 272 2.84 -9.53 -14.95
C ALA A 272 2.89 -8.11 -14.34
N LEU A 273 1.74 -7.56 -13.96
CA LEU A 273 1.66 -6.26 -13.30
C LEU A 273 2.42 -6.25 -11.97
N LEU A 274 2.22 -7.29 -11.16
CA LEU A 274 2.89 -7.43 -9.87
C LEU A 274 4.41 -7.55 -10.07
N LEU A 275 4.89 -8.39 -11.00
CA LEU A 275 6.31 -8.53 -11.29
C LEU A 275 6.94 -7.22 -11.76
N ALA A 276 6.32 -6.52 -12.71
CA ALA A 276 6.80 -5.26 -13.22
C ALA A 276 6.92 -4.20 -12.12
N ILE A 277 5.87 -4.04 -11.31
CA ILE A 277 5.84 -3.06 -10.22
C ILE A 277 6.83 -3.44 -9.12
N VAL A 278 6.94 -4.72 -8.75
CA VAL A 278 7.85 -5.19 -7.70
C VAL A 278 9.30 -4.97 -8.08
N VAL A 279 9.70 -5.38 -9.29
CA VAL A 279 11.08 -5.24 -9.78
C VAL A 279 11.44 -3.75 -9.90
N ASN A 280 10.56 -2.95 -10.53
CA ASN A 280 10.78 -1.51 -10.66
C ASN A 280 10.89 -0.83 -9.30
N SER A 281 9.92 -1.03 -8.41
CA SER A 281 9.90 -0.38 -7.09
C SER A 281 11.04 -0.85 -6.20
N ALA A 282 11.45 -2.12 -6.29
CA ALA A 282 12.60 -2.64 -5.55
C ALA A 282 13.89 -1.90 -5.91
N SER A 283 14.07 -1.54 -7.19
CA SER A 283 15.25 -0.78 -7.62
C SER A 283 15.31 0.63 -7.00
N TYR A 284 14.18 1.34 -6.92
CA TYR A 284 14.10 2.65 -6.25
C TYR A 284 14.27 2.52 -4.74
N ILE A 285 13.68 1.51 -4.12
CA ILE A 285 13.87 1.22 -2.68
C ILE A 285 15.34 0.90 -2.38
N ALA A 286 16.02 0.15 -3.24
CA ALA A 286 17.45 -0.15 -3.10
C ALA A 286 18.31 1.12 -3.08
N GLU A 287 18.00 2.09 -3.94
CA GLU A 287 18.68 3.40 -3.97
C GLU A 287 18.35 4.25 -2.75
N ILE A 288 17.11 4.25 -2.28
CA ILE A 288 16.73 4.93 -1.04
C ILE A 288 17.52 4.35 0.14
N VAL A 289 17.61 3.02 0.24
CA VAL A 289 18.37 2.33 1.30
C VAL A 289 19.85 2.65 1.20
N ARG A 290 20.44 2.55 0.00
CA ARG A 290 21.86 2.89 -0.21
C ARG A 290 22.15 4.35 0.14
N GLY A 291 21.36 5.29 -0.38
CA GLY A 291 21.51 6.72 -0.11
C GLY A 291 21.34 7.07 1.38
N ALA A 292 20.49 6.34 2.09
CA ALA A 292 20.35 6.49 3.54
C ALA A 292 21.53 5.91 4.34
N ILE A 293 22.26 4.93 3.80
CA ILE A 293 23.48 4.43 4.43
C ILE A 293 24.64 5.41 4.18
N ASP A 294 24.74 5.93 2.95
CA ASP A 294 25.76 6.89 2.55
C ASP A 294 25.61 8.26 3.25
N SER A 295 24.40 8.59 3.72
CA SER A 295 24.15 9.83 4.46
C SER A 295 24.60 9.79 5.93
N LEU A 296 24.94 8.61 6.46
CA LEU A 296 25.43 8.48 7.83
C LEU A 296 26.89 8.97 7.95
N PRO A 297 27.27 9.61 9.07
CA PRO A 297 28.64 10.06 9.28
C PRO A 297 29.65 8.91 9.20
N LYS A 298 30.72 9.09 8.42
CA LYS A 298 31.81 8.10 8.28
C LYS A 298 32.46 7.74 9.62
N GLY A 299 32.48 8.69 10.59
CA GLY A 299 32.98 8.46 11.94
C GLY A 299 32.30 7.30 12.69
N GLN A 300 31.05 6.94 12.36
CA GLN A 300 30.38 5.76 12.94
C GLN A 300 31.06 4.45 12.48
N TRP A 301 31.49 4.41 11.21
CA TRP A 301 32.21 3.26 10.66
C TRP A 301 33.63 3.18 11.21
N GLU A 302 34.31 4.33 11.32
CA GLU A 302 35.66 4.44 11.87
C GLU A 302 35.69 4.06 13.36
N ALA A 303 34.77 4.57 14.16
CA ALA A 303 34.66 4.23 15.58
C ALA A 303 34.37 2.74 15.81
N ALA A 304 33.47 2.14 15.01
CA ALA A 304 33.21 0.71 15.06
C ALA A 304 34.45 -0.12 14.72
N ALA A 305 35.23 0.32 13.72
CA ALA A 305 36.50 -0.30 13.37
C ALA A 305 37.55 -0.14 14.48
N SER A 306 37.61 1.01 15.16
CA SER A 306 38.50 1.24 16.32
C SER A 306 38.15 0.35 17.52
N LEU A 307 36.88 -0.05 17.65
CA LEU A 307 36.43 -1.02 18.65
C LEU A 307 36.57 -2.49 18.19
N SER A 308 37.23 -2.73 17.05
CA SER A 308 37.41 -4.06 16.45
C SER A 308 36.09 -4.79 16.18
N LEU A 309 35.01 -4.06 15.94
CA LEU A 309 33.73 -4.66 15.55
C LEU A 309 33.83 -5.21 14.13
N ASN A 310 33.30 -6.41 13.93
CA ASN A 310 33.23 -7.00 12.60
C ASN A 310 32.23 -6.21 11.74
N ARG A 311 32.46 -6.15 10.43
CA ARG A 311 31.62 -5.39 9.48
C ARG A 311 30.16 -5.82 9.52
N ARG A 312 29.89 -7.09 9.81
CA ARG A 312 28.52 -7.60 9.99
C ARG A 312 27.85 -6.96 11.20
N ASP A 313 28.55 -6.89 12.33
CA ASP A 313 28.04 -6.35 13.59
C ASP A 313 27.89 -4.83 13.46
N THR A 314 28.84 -4.15 12.84
CA THR A 314 28.72 -2.73 12.51
C THR A 314 27.48 -2.45 11.67
N VAL A 315 27.24 -3.24 10.62
CA VAL A 315 26.05 -3.05 9.77
C VAL A 315 24.76 -3.35 10.54
N HIS A 316 24.69 -4.47 11.26
CA HIS A 316 23.47 -4.93 11.90
C HIS A 316 23.10 -4.13 13.16
N ASP A 317 24.09 -3.80 14.00
CA ASP A 317 23.85 -3.24 15.33
C ASP A 317 23.95 -1.72 15.37
N ILE A 318 24.75 -1.11 14.48
CA ILE A 318 24.97 0.35 14.46
C ILE A 318 24.26 1.00 13.28
N ILE A 319 24.51 0.54 12.06
CA ILE A 319 24.10 1.22 10.83
C ILE A 319 22.61 0.97 10.51
N LEU A 320 22.19 -0.29 10.41
CA LEU A 320 20.83 -0.66 9.97
C LEU A 320 19.71 -0.07 10.86
N PRO A 321 19.84 0.00 12.20
CA PRO A 321 18.83 0.64 13.05
C PRO A 321 18.69 2.15 12.81
N GLN A 322 19.76 2.83 12.41
CA GLN A 322 19.74 4.26 12.06
C GLN A 322 19.14 4.48 10.67
N VAL A 323 19.58 3.68 9.69
CA VAL A 323 19.10 3.71 8.30
C VAL A 323 17.59 3.55 8.25
N PHE A 324 17.03 2.60 9.01
CA PHE A 324 15.59 2.35 9.04
C PHE A 324 14.77 3.60 9.39
N ARG A 325 15.31 4.49 10.22
CA ARG A 325 14.66 5.77 10.58
C ARG A 325 14.75 6.79 9.45
N VAL A 326 15.86 6.80 8.72
CA VAL A 326 16.13 7.72 7.62
C VAL A 326 15.30 7.37 6.38
N VAL A 327 15.12 6.08 6.09
CA VAL A 327 14.42 5.64 4.86
C VAL A 327 12.89 5.76 4.93
N LEU A 328 12.30 5.75 6.12
CA LEU A 328 10.85 5.59 6.28
C LEU A 328 10.02 6.69 5.55
N PRO A 329 10.38 7.99 5.62
CA PRO A 329 9.65 9.02 4.87
C PRO A 329 9.71 8.79 3.35
N SER A 330 10.87 8.40 2.84
CA SER A 330 11.09 8.12 1.42
C SER A 330 10.33 6.87 0.96
N PHE A 331 10.22 5.86 1.81
CA PHE A 331 9.38 4.68 1.54
C PHE A 331 7.91 5.07 1.38
N GLY A 332 7.39 6.00 2.18
CA GLY A 332 6.02 6.48 2.03
C GLY A 332 5.75 7.08 0.66
N ASN A 333 6.66 7.93 0.16
CA ASN A 333 6.55 8.48 -1.19
C ASN A 333 6.61 7.39 -2.26
N GLN A 334 7.50 6.41 -2.09
CA GLN A 334 7.60 5.28 -3.03
C GLN A 334 6.35 4.41 -3.04
N TYR A 335 5.73 4.16 -1.89
CA TYR A 335 4.49 3.37 -1.80
C TYR A 335 3.29 4.08 -2.43
N ILE A 336 3.21 5.41 -2.32
CA ILE A 336 2.19 6.20 -3.01
C ILE A 336 2.40 6.13 -4.53
N SER A 337 3.64 6.30 -4.99
CA SER A 337 3.99 6.20 -6.41
C SER A 337 3.65 4.81 -6.98
N LEU A 338 4.07 3.76 -6.27
CA LEU A 338 3.79 2.36 -6.58
C LEU A 338 2.28 2.09 -6.72
N THR A 339 1.48 2.62 -5.80
CA THR A 339 0.01 2.46 -5.83
C THR A 339 -0.60 3.16 -7.03
N LYS A 340 -0.10 4.34 -7.43
CA LYS A 340 -0.55 5.01 -8.66
C LYS A 340 -0.13 4.24 -9.91
N ASN A 341 1.04 3.62 -9.89
CA ASN A 341 1.57 2.84 -11.00
C ASN A 341 0.75 1.57 -11.30
N THR A 342 -0.11 1.10 -10.39
CA THR A 342 -1.04 0.00 -10.71
C THR A 342 -1.97 0.35 -11.87
N ALA A 343 -2.26 1.64 -12.09
CA ALA A 343 -3.08 2.13 -13.20
C ALA A 343 -2.51 1.75 -14.58
N LEU A 344 -1.19 1.50 -14.67
CA LEU A 344 -0.56 1.01 -15.91
C LEU A 344 -1.06 -0.38 -16.31
N GLY A 345 -1.72 -1.11 -15.40
CA GLY A 345 -2.40 -2.38 -15.68
C GLY A 345 -3.38 -2.30 -16.85
N ILE A 346 -3.91 -1.11 -17.15
CA ILE A 346 -4.74 -0.87 -18.34
C ILE A 346 -4.05 -1.30 -19.64
N ALA A 347 -2.71 -1.21 -19.73
CA ALA A 347 -1.96 -1.54 -20.93
C ALA A 347 -1.98 -3.04 -21.28
N ILE A 348 -2.25 -3.89 -20.29
CA ILE A 348 -2.36 -5.35 -20.44
C ILE A 348 -3.77 -5.85 -20.12
N GLY A 349 -4.74 -4.95 -19.94
CA GLY A 349 -6.13 -5.30 -19.65
C GLY A 349 -6.37 -5.83 -18.23
N TYR A 350 -5.49 -5.57 -17.27
CA TYR A 350 -5.73 -5.94 -15.88
C TYR A 350 -6.92 -5.12 -15.32
N PRO A 351 -7.95 -5.76 -14.74
CA PRO A 351 -9.18 -5.07 -14.31
C PRO A 351 -9.02 -4.36 -12.95
N GLU A 352 -8.14 -3.38 -12.90
CA GLU A 352 -8.05 -2.46 -11.77
C GLU A 352 -8.90 -1.20 -12.00
N LEU A 353 -8.90 -0.31 -11.01
CA LEU A 353 -9.80 0.83 -10.97
C LEU A 353 -9.82 1.69 -12.25
N PHE A 354 -8.65 2.01 -12.82
CA PHE A 354 -8.54 2.83 -14.03
C PHE A 354 -8.99 2.07 -15.29
N ASN A 355 -8.71 0.77 -15.38
CA ASN A 355 -9.23 -0.08 -16.47
C ASN A 355 -10.76 -0.19 -16.44
N ILE A 356 -11.34 -0.47 -15.27
CA ILE A 356 -12.80 -0.57 -15.09
C ILE A 356 -13.48 0.77 -15.39
N TYR A 357 -12.89 1.88 -14.95
CA TYR A 357 -13.32 3.21 -15.36
C TYR A 357 -13.35 3.37 -16.88
N GLY A 358 -12.31 2.95 -17.59
CA GLY A 358 -12.27 3.02 -19.05
C GLY A 358 -13.43 2.29 -19.70
N THR A 359 -13.77 1.09 -19.22
CA THR A 359 -14.93 0.33 -19.69
C THR A 359 -16.24 1.07 -19.42
N ILE A 360 -16.45 1.57 -18.20
CA ILE A 360 -17.68 2.29 -17.81
C ILE A 360 -17.82 3.58 -18.62
N ALA A 361 -16.74 4.34 -18.79
CA ALA A 361 -16.73 5.58 -19.55
C ALA A 361 -17.10 5.34 -21.02
N ASN A 362 -16.57 4.28 -21.63
CA ASN A 362 -16.88 3.91 -23.01
C ASN A 362 -18.32 3.40 -23.21
N GLN A 363 -18.90 2.75 -22.20
CA GLN A 363 -20.27 2.21 -22.30
C GLN A 363 -21.35 3.23 -21.95
N THR A 364 -21.13 4.05 -20.93
CA THR A 364 -22.15 4.97 -20.38
C THR A 364 -22.01 6.41 -20.90
N GLY A 365 -20.85 6.78 -21.45
CA GLY A 365 -20.54 8.16 -21.83
C GLY A 365 -20.26 9.11 -20.64
N HIS A 366 -20.36 8.64 -19.39
CA HIS A 366 -20.09 9.42 -18.18
C HIS A 366 -18.60 9.46 -17.80
N SER A 367 -17.77 9.91 -18.74
CA SER A 367 -16.30 9.93 -18.56
C SER A 367 -15.84 10.89 -17.46
N LEU A 368 -16.49 12.05 -17.31
CA LEU A 368 -16.07 13.09 -16.35
C LEU A 368 -16.38 12.70 -14.91
N GLU A 369 -17.55 12.12 -14.67
CA GLU A 369 -17.98 11.62 -13.38
C GLU A 369 -17.14 10.40 -12.98
N GLY A 370 -16.90 9.50 -13.94
CA GLY A 370 -16.03 8.34 -13.76
C GLY A 370 -14.61 8.73 -13.36
N ILE A 371 -13.97 9.67 -14.06
CA ILE A 371 -12.59 10.08 -13.73
C ILE A 371 -12.51 10.77 -12.36
N VAL A 372 -13.54 11.52 -11.96
CA VAL A 372 -13.61 12.12 -10.61
C VAL A 372 -13.63 11.03 -9.54
N ILE A 373 -14.41 9.96 -9.73
CA ILE A 373 -14.44 8.82 -8.79
C ILE A 373 -13.06 8.18 -8.68
N VAL A 374 -12.39 7.97 -9.82
CA VAL A 374 -11.04 7.40 -9.86
C VAL A 374 -10.03 8.30 -9.12
N MET A 375 -10.03 9.60 -9.40
CA MET A 375 -9.14 10.57 -8.76
C MET A 375 -9.32 10.62 -7.24
N VAL A 376 -10.58 10.68 -6.78
CA VAL A 376 -10.92 10.67 -5.34
C VAL A 376 -10.47 9.36 -4.70
N SER A 377 -10.66 8.23 -5.37
CA SER A 377 -10.24 6.92 -4.87
C SER A 377 -8.71 6.83 -4.70
N TYR A 378 -7.92 7.21 -5.72
CA TYR A 378 -6.45 7.24 -5.58
C TYR A 378 -5.97 8.26 -4.54
N LEU A 379 -6.69 9.37 -4.35
CA LEU A 379 -6.39 10.33 -3.29
C LEU A 379 -6.60 9.73 -1.91
N ILE A 380 -7.75 9.06 -1.68
CA ILE A 380 -8.06 8.36 -0.43
C ILE A 380 -7.00 7.29 -0.15
N LEU A 381 -6.63 6.48 -1.16
CA LEU A 381 -5.56 5.49 -1.03
C LEU A 381 -4.22 6.14 -0.66
N SER A 382 -3.86 7.24 -1.32
CA SER A 382 -2.64 7.98 -1.03
C SER A 382 -2.62 8.50 0.42
N TRP A 383 -3.73 9.07 0.89
CA TRP A 383 -3.86 9.53 2.27
C TRP A 383 -3.82 8.38 3.28
N ALA A 384 -4.44 7.23 2.98
CA ALA A 384 -4.37 6.05 3.82
C ALA A 384 -2.92 5.57 4.00
N ILE A 385 -2.14 5.52 2.90
CA ILE A 385 -0.72 5.17 2.93
C ILE A 385 0.08 6.22 3.70
N SER A 386 -0.11 7.52 3.44
CA SER A 386 0.55 8.60 4.17
C SER A 386 0.26 8.53 5.68
N ALA A 387 -0.99 8.26 6.06
CA ALA A 387 -1.39 8.13 7.46
C ALA A 387 -0.73 6.91 8.12
N ALA A 388 -0.67 5.77 7.44
CA ALA A 388 -0.02 4.56 7.92
C ALA A 388 1.49 4.77 8.14
N VAL A 389 2.18 5.40 7.18
CA VAL A 389 3.61 5.72 7.29
C VAL A 389 3.87 6.76 8.38
N GLY A 390 3.05 7.81 8.46
CA GLY A 390 3.17 8.83 9.50
C GLY A 390 2.86 8.29 10.91
N TRP A 391 2.00 7.27 11.02
CA TRP A 391 1.80 6.54 12.28
C TRP A 391 3.04 5.71 12.65
N ALA A 392 3.63 5.02 11.68
CA ALA A 392 4.86 4.23 11.88
C ALA A 392 6.04 5.13 12.31
N ASP A 393 6.24 6.28 11.66
CA ASP A 393 7.31 7.24 12.00
C ASP A 393 7.18 7.73 13.45
N ARG A 394 5.99 8.20 13.83
CA ARG A 394 5.71 8.68 15.20
C ARG A 394 6.01 7.63 16.27
N ARG A 395 5.65 6.38 16.01
CA ARG A 395 5.90 5.27 16.96
C ARG A 395 7.39 4.95 17.13
N MET A 396 8.21 5.20 16.11
CA MET A 396 9.65 4.99 16.19
C MET A 396 10.38 6.13 16.91
N ARG A 397 10.00 7.38 16.65
CA ARG A 397 10.60 8.55 17.34
C ARG A 397 10.44 8.48 18.86
N GLN A 398 9.27 8.06 19.35
CA GLN A 398 9.00 7.92 20.78
C GLN A 398 9.91 6.87 21.48
N ARG A 399 10.38 5.85 20.77
CA ARG A 399 11.29 4.84 21.33
C ARG A 399 12.74 5.29 21.39
N GLY A 400 13.11 6.27 20.56
CA GLY A 400 14.47 6.85 20.55
C GLY A 400 14.68 7.92 21.63
N ALA A 401 13.62 8.54 22.14
CA ALA A 401 13.71 9.52 23.23
C ALA A 401 13.60 8.90 24.64
N ALA A 402 13.25 7.61 24.73
CA ALA A 402 13.07 6.86 25.98
C ALA A 402 14.24 5.90 26.29
N ARG A 403 15.28 5.92 25.47
CA ARG A 403 16.59 5.30 25.71
C ARG A 403 17.63 6.40 25.65
#